data_AF-A0A3N5SKE0-F1
#
_entry.id   AF-A0A3N5SKE0-F1
#
_cell.length_a   1.000
_cell.length_b   1.000
_cell.length_c   1.000
_cell.angle_alpha   90.00
_cell.angle_beta   90.00
_cell.angle_gamma   90.00
#
_symmetry.space_group_name_H-M   'P 1'
#
loop_
_entity.id
_entity.type
_entity.pdbx_description
1 polymer ?
#
loop_
_entity_poly.entity_id
_entity_poly.type
_entity_poly.pdbx_seq_one_letter_code
_entity_poly.pdbx_strand_id
1 'polypeptide(L)'
;MRKTKFFISAVLAITILIVQVGGVFAAPESQASPIISGTVLSITLETNPNTGITTVVVEVAGKGQDSQKLRVSQETAVALGLVSLDGDGNPVINKAALSRLIEIDPATVIPENEVDRHPVASALETVFSDISGINYDVIMKVHLDKNIGFGVIAQALWLTRQLHGDAQIFEALIVARETGNYDRFTPEGGTTPKNWGQLRKAILEGKLGTVISDKDNNGTDKVKDNNKDKSKDNNKDKSKDNGPEDKEPKDKEK
;
A
#
# COMPACT_ATOMS: atom_id res chain seq x y z
N MET A 1 38.13 38.55 33.90
CA MET A 1 37.81 37.13 33.61
C MET A 1 36.45 36.90 32.92
N ARG A 2 35.37 37.65 33.20
CA ARG A 2 34.07 37.45 32.50
C ARG A 2 34.11 37.80 30.99
N LYS A 3 34.88 38.83 30.62
CA LYS A 3 35.02 39.28 29.22
C LYS A 3 35.73 38.26 28.32
N THR A 4 36.70 37.52 28.86
CA THR A 4 37.43 36.46 28.15
C THR A 4 36.54 35.24 27.85
N LYS A 5 35.64 34.90 28.78
CA LYS A 5 34.69 33.78 28.60
C LYS A 5 33.63 34.08 27.53
N PHE A 6 33.17 35.32 27.44
CA PHE A 6 32.23 35.74 26.41
C PHE A 6 32.87 35.71 25.01
N PHE A 7 34.13 36.14 24.91
CA PHE A 7 34.86 36.14 23.65
C PHE A 7 35.12 34.72 23.12
N ILE A 8 35.50 33.79 24.00
CA ILE A 8 35.72 32.38 23.62
C ILE A 8 34.41 31.72 23.16
N SER A 9 33.29 32.00 23.84
CA SER A 9 31.98 31.47 23.45
C SER A 9 31.51 32.02 22.09
N ALA A 10 31.77 33.30 21.80
CA ALA A 10 31.40 33.91 20.54
C ALA A 10 32.24 33.37 19.37
N VAL A 11 33.55 33.19 19.58
CA VAL A 11 34.43 32.62 18.56
C VAL A 11 34.05 31.17 18.26
N LEU A 12 33.73 30.36 19.27
CA LEU A 12 33.31 28.96 19.06
C LEU A 12 32.00 28.86 18.25
N ALA A 13 31.03 29.73 18.53
CA ALA A 13 29.75 29.74 17.80
C ALA A 13 29.92 30.15 16.33
N ILE A 14 30.84 31.10 16.05
CA ILE A 14 31.14 31.53 14.68
C ILE A 14 31.87 30.41 13.90
N THR A 15 32.79 29.67 14.53
CA THR A 15 33.49 28.56 13.87
C THR A 15 32.54 27.42 13.48
N ILE A 16 31.50 27.15 14.28
CA ILE A 16 30.49 26.11 13.97
C ILE A 16 29.61 26.53 12.79
N LEU A 17 29.35 27.83 12.60
CA LEU A 17 28.55 28.34 11.48
C LEU A 17 29.26 28.26 10.12
N ILE A 18 30.59 28.22 10.09
CA ILE A 18 31.36 28.19 8.83
C ILE A 18 31.46 26.75 8.26
N VAL A 19 31.15 25.71 9.05
CA VAL A 19 31.23 24.30 8.62
C VAL A 19 30.07 23.89 7.68
N GLN A 20 29.05 24.74 7.49
CA GLN A 20 27.86 24.37 6.70
C GLN A 20 27.85 24.86 5.23
N VAL A 21 28.93 25.45 4.72
CA VAL A 21 29.00 25.87 3.31
C VAL A 21 29.91 24.95 2.52
N GLY A 22 29.32 24.19 1.58
CA GLY A 22 30.09 23.61 0.48
C GLY A 22 29.92 22.12 0.22
N GLY A 23 28.81 21.50 0.65
CA GLY A 23 28.29 20.33 -0.05
C GLY A 23 27.70 20.79 -1.38
N VAL A 24 28.53 21.22 -2.33
CA VAL A 24 28.09 21.33 -3.72
C VAL A 24 27.82 19.89 -4.14
N PHE A 25 26.55 19.48 -4.11
CA PHE A 25 26.11 18.35 -4.89
C PHE A 25 26.43 18.72 -6.33
N ALA A 26 27.58 18.26 -6.81
CA ALA A 26 27.77 18.08 -8.24
C ALA A 26 26.56 17.24 -8.66
N ALA A 27 25.63 17.87 -9.39
CA ALA A 27 24.60 17.12 -10.08
C ALA A 27 25.34 16.01 -10.80
N PRO A 28 24.99 14.73 -10.58
CA PRO A 28 25.68 13.63 -11.23
C PRO A 28 25.72 13.95 -12.71
N GLU A 29 26.93 14.05 -13.28
CA GLU A 29 27.09 14.12 -14.73
C GLU A 29 26.18 13.04 -15.28
N SER A 30 25.26 13.39 -16.19
CA SER A 30 24.36 12.43 -16.80
C SER A 30 25.21 11.31 -17.40
N GLN A 31 25.39 10.24 -16.63
CA GLN A 31 26.08 9.05 -17.08
C GLN A 31 25.22 8.54 -18.22
N ALA A 32 25.70 8.73 -19.45
CA ALA A 32 25.10 8.13 -20.62
C ALA A 32 24.95 6.65 -20.29
N SER A 33 23.70 6.21 -20.11
CA SER A 33 23.42 4.86 -19.70
C SER A 33 23.97 3.94 -20.80
N PRO A 34 24.74 2.89 -20.44
CA PRO A 34 25.38 2.06 -21.44
C PRO A 34 24.31 1.45 -22.37
N ILE A 35 24.56 1.51 -23.68
CA ILE A 35 23.67 0.92 -24.69
C ILE A 35 23.40 -0.54 -24.34
N ILE A 36 22.13 -0.93 -24.37
CA ILE A 36 21.73 -2.30 -24.11
C ILE A 36 21.89 -3.09 -25.41
N SER A 37 22.91 -3.94 -25.49
CA SER A 37 23.15 -4.80 -26.65
C SER A 37 22.80 -6.27 -26.35
N GLY A 38 22.08 -6.94 -27.24
CA GLY A 38 21.89 -8.39 -27.13
C GLY A 38 21.04 -9.00 -28.22
N THR A 39 20.83 -10.31 -28.14
CA THR A 39 20.09 -11.09 -29.14
C THR A 39 18.61 -11.18 -28.76
N VAL A 40 17.72 -10.84 -29.68
CA VAL A 40 16.27 -10.93 -29.45
C VAL A 40 15.85 -12.41 -29.34
N LEU A 41 15.30 -12.78 -28.18
CA LEU A 41 14.76 -14.11 -27.93
C LEU A 41 13.26 -14.17 -28.26
N SER A 42 12.49 -13.20 -27.79
CA SER A 42 11.04 -13.14 -27.96
C SER A 42 10.55 -11.70 -28.09
N ILE A 43 9.41 -11.53 -28.77
CA ILE A 43 8.72 -10.26 -28.96
C ILE A 43 7.25 -10.50 -28.66
N THR A 44 6.67 -9.70 -27.76
CA THR A 44 5.25 -9.76 -27.38
C THR A 44 4.64 -8.37 -27.48
N LEU A 45 3.38 -8.29 -27.92
CA LEU A 45 2.63 -7.05 -27.96
C LEU A 45 1.69 -6.99 -26.75
N GLU A 46 1.84 -5.95 -25.93
CA GLU A 46 0.94 -5.67 -24.81
C GLU A 46 0.14 -4.41 -25.13
N THR A 47 -1.19 -4.48 -25.12
CA THR A 47 -2.04 -3.29 -25.29
C THR A 47 -2.66 -2.95 -23.95
N ASN A 48 -2.43 -1.73 -23.47
CA ASN A 48 -3.06 -1.27 -22.23
C ASN A 48 -4.57 -1.09 -22.48
N PRO A 49 -5.46 -1.79 -21.76
CA PRO A 49 -6.89 -1.73 -22.00
C PRO A 49 -7.52 -0.38 -21.65
N ASN A 50 -6.87 0.40 -20.78
CA ASN A 50 -7.35 1.71 -20.32
C ASN A 50 -6.98 2.83 -21.29
N THR A 51 -5.77 2.78 -21.87
CA THR A 51 -5.26 3.84 -22.75
C THR A 51 -5.31 3.47 -24.24
N GLY A 52 -5.46 2.18 -24.57
CA GLY A 52 -5.37 1.68 -25.94
C GLY A 52 -3.96 1.71 -26.53
N ILE A 53 -2.94 2.08 -25.74
CA ILE A 53 -1.55 2.17 -26.21
C ILE A 53 -0.93 0.78 -26.26
N THR A 54 -0.41 0.40 -27.43
CA THR A 54 0.35 -0.84 -27.62
C THR A 54 1.84 -0.61 -27.31
N THR A 55 2.36 -1.41 -26.39
CA THR A 55 3.77 -1.47 -26.00
C THR A 55 4.36 -2.79 -26.50
N VAL A 56 5.62 -2.77 -26.92
CA VAL A 56 6.32 -3.97 -27.38
C VAL A 56 7.26 -4.44 -26.27
N VAL A 57 7.04 -5.67 -25.80
CA VAL A 57 7.91 -6.34 -24.83
C VAL A 57 8.89 -7.21 -25.58
N VAL A 58 10.18 -6.95 -25.37
CA VAL A 58 11.28 -7.62 -26.06
C VAL A 58 12.14 -8.31 -25.03
N GLU A 59 12.32 -9.61 -25.18
CA GLU A 59 13.26 -10.37 -24.37
C GLU A 59 14.60 -10.44 -25.10
N VAL A 60 15.67 -9.97 -24.46
CA VAL A 60 17.00 -9.86 -25.04
C VAL A 60 17.99 -10.66 -24.21
N ALA A 61 18.76 -11.54 -24.85
CA ALA A 61 19.88 -12.24 -24.23
C ALA A 61 21.16 -11.40 -24.34
N GLY A 62 21.73 -11.03 -23.18
CA GLY A 62 23.02 -10.35 -23.11
C GLY A 62 24.21 -11.28 -23.37
N LYS A 63 25.42 -10.70 -23.44
CA LYS A 63 26.69 -11.45 -23.62
C LYS A 63 26.98 -12.50 -22.53
N GLY A 64 26.29 -12.43 -21.38
CA GLY A 64 26.41 -13.35 -20.25
C GLY A 64 25.32 -14.43 -20.15
N GLN A 65 24.47 -14.60 -21.18
CA GLN A 65 23.29 -15.49 -21.20
C GLN A 65 22.12 -15.12 -20.29
N ASP A 66 22.23 -14.09 -19.45
CA ASP A 66 21.08 -13.55 -18.75
C ASP A 66 20.13 -12.88 -19.76
N SER A 67 18.85 -13.28 -19.69
CA SER A 67 17.77 -12.65 -20.45
C SER A 67 17.19 -11.50 -19.64
N GLN A 68 16.86 -10.42 -20.33
CA GLN A 68 16.15 -9.29 -19.76
C GLN A 68 14.94 -8.95 -20.63
N LYS A 69 13.84 -8.58 -19.98
CA LYS A 69 12.64 -8.08 -20.66
C LYS A 69 12.70 -6.56 -20.68
N LEU A 70 12.54 -5.99 -21.86
CA LEU A 70 12.56 -4.56 -22.11
C LEU A 70 11.23 -4.17 -22.73
N ARG A 71 10.59 -3.13 -22.19
CA ARG A 71 9.41 -2.52 -22.80
C ARG A 71 9.85 -1.33 -23.64
N VAL A 72 9.43 -1.26 -24.89
CA VAL A 72 9.69 -0.13 -25.78
C VAL A 72 8.40 0.32 -26.45
N SER A 73 8.34 1.60 -26.81
CA SER A 73 7.20 2.14 -27.54
C SER A 73 7.04 1.47 -28.91
N GLN A 74 5.84 1.51 -29.48
CA GLN A 74 5.60 1.04 -30.85
C GLN A 74 6.51 1.74 -31.87
N GLU A 75 6.69 3.05 -31.75
CA GLU A 75 7.56 3.83 -32.65
C GLU A 75 9.01 3.36 -32.58
N THR A 76 9.53 3.19 -31.37
CA THR A 76 10.89 2.65 -31.13
C THR A 76 11.02 1.23 -31.70
N ALA A 77 10.02 0.38 -31.49
CA ALA A 77 10.03 -0.99 -31.99
C ALA A 77 10.01 -1.07 -33.53
N VAL A 78 9.28 -0.17 -34.20
CA VAL A 78 9.30 -0.04 -35.67
C VAL A 78 10.67 0.44 -36.14
N ALA A 79 11.26 1.45 -35.49
CA ALA A 79 12.58 1.97 -35.84
C ALA A 79 13.69 0.90 -35.69
N LEU A 80 13.57 0.03 -34.68
CA LEU A 80 14.47 -1.11 -34.47
C LEU A 80 14.17 -2.31 -35.38
N GLY A 81 13.09 -2.25 -36.17
CA GLY A 81 12.65 -3.32 -37.06
C GLY A 81 12.11 -4.56 -36.34
N LEU A 82 11.71 -4.43 -35.07
CA LEU A 82 11.14 -5.49 -34.25
C LEU A 82 9.68 -5.78 -34.62
N VAL A 83 8.97 -4.74 -35.05
CA VAL A 83 7.58 -4.82 -35.53
C VAL A 83 7.44 -4.04 -36.83
N SER A 84 6.46 -4.41 -37.64
CA SER A 84 6.03 -3.70 -38.84
C SER A 84 4.56 -3.34 -38.70
N LEU A 85 4.12 -2.21 -39.25
CA LEU A 85 2.69 -1.87 -39.25
C LEU A 85 1.99 -2.58 -40.41
N ASP A 86 0.80 -3.13 -40.16
CA ASP A 86 -0.07 -3.63 -41.23
C ASP A 86 -0.77 -2.47 -41.97
N GLY A 87 -1.64 -2.81 -42.93
CA GLY A 87 -2.38 -1.82 -43.72
C GLY A 87 -3.35 -0.96 -42.90
N ASP A 88 -3.69 -1.39 -41.68
CA ASP A 88 -4.59 -0.70 -40.75
C ASP A 88 -3.81 0.06 -39.66
N GLY A 89 -2.46 0.02 -39.71
CA GLY A 89 -1.59 0.67 -38.75
C GLY A 89 -1.34 -0.12 -37.46
N ASN A 90 -1.79 -1.37 -37.36
CA ASN A 90 -1.55 -2.21 -36.19
C ASN A 90 -0.14 -2.81 -36.24
N PRO A 91 0.57 -2.87 -35.10
CA PRO A 91 1.88 -3.50 -35.04
C PRO A 91 1.77 -5.01 -35.21
N VAL A 92 2.57 -5.55 -36.13
CA VAL A 92 2.74 -6.98 -36.39
C VAL A 92 4.19 -7.36 -36.11
N ILE A 93 4.39 -8.45 -35.37
CA ILE A 93 5.73 -8.91 -34.98
C ILE A 93 6.54 -9.29 -36.23
N ASN A 94 7.74 -8.69 -36.37
CA ASN A 94 8.67 -9.07 -37.41
C ASN A 94 9.48 -10.31 -36.97
N LYS A 95 9.07 -11.49 -37.43
CA LYS A 95 9.76 -12.76 -37.09
C LYS A 95 11.23 -12.79 -37.52
N ALA A 96 11.62 -12.02 -38.53
CA ALA A 96 13.02 -11.93 -38.97
C ALA A 96 13.92 -11.18 -37.96
N ALA A 97 13.33 -10.47 -37.00
CA ALA A 97 14.07 -9.84 -35.91
C ALA A 97 14.46 -10.81 -34.79
N LEU A 98 13.82 -11.98 -34.71
CA LEU A 98 14.20 -13.02 -33.75
C LEU A 98 15.61 -13.53 -34.04
N SER A 99 16.40 -13.76 -32.99
CA SER A 99 17.81 -14.15 -33.06
C SER A 99 18.75 -13.11 -33.70
N ARG A 100 18.26 -11.88 -33.96
CA ARG A 100 19.10 -10.77 -34.41
C ARG A 100 19.72 -10.05 -33.22
N LEU A 101 20.96 -9.60 -33.39
CA LEU A 101 21.60 -8.66 -32.46
C LEU A 101 20.99 -7.27 -32.63
N ILE A 102 20.54 -6.69 -31.52
CA ILE A 102 20.00 -5.33 -31.48
C ILE A 102 20.72 -4.49 -30.42
N GLU A 103 20.68 -3.18 -30.63
CA GLU A 103 21.14 -2.18 -29.69
C GLU A 103 19.95 -1.28 -29.33
N ILE A 104 19.62 -1.22 -28.05
CA ILE A 104 18.53 -0.41 -27.52
C ILE A 104 19.14 0.70 -26.67
N ASP A 105 18.74 1.94 -26.96
CA ASP A 105 19.05 3.07 -26.11
C ASP A 105 18.24 2.97 -24.80
N PRO A 106 18.89 2.89 -23.62
CA PRO A 106 18.19 2.82 -22.33
C PRO A 106 17.19 3.96 -22.11
N ALA A 107 17.41 5.14 -22.70
CA ALA A 107 16.49 6.27 -22.60
C ALA A 107 15.14 6.01 -23.31
N THR A 108 15.11 5.05 -24.24
CA THR A 108 13.89 4.63 -24.97
C THR A 108 13.17 3.46 -24.32
N VAL A 109 13.82 2.81 -23.35
CA VAL A 109 13.19 1.74 -22.57
C VAL A 109 12.15 2.40 -21.68
N ILE A 110 10.89 2.01 -21.89
CA ILE A 110 9.82 2.35 -20.96
C ILE A 110 10.15 1.58 -19.69
N PRO A 111 10.47 2.26 -18.58
CA PRO A 111 10.69 1.57 -17.33
C PRO A 111 9.48 0.69 -17.07
N GLU A 112 9.70 -0.46 -16.45
CA GLU A 112 8.62 -1.30 -15.94
C GLU A 112 7.91 -0.52 -14.82
N ASN A 113 7.11 0.46 -15.21
CA ASN A 113 6.26 1.21 -14.34
C ASN A 113 5.14 0.24 -13.97
N GLU A 114 5.34 -0.39 -12.82
CA GLU A 114 4.32 -0.76 -11.85
C GLU A 114 2.96 -1.08 -12.48
N VAL A 115 2.80 -2.34 -12.90
CA VAL A 115 1.53 -3.07 -13.09
C VAL A 115 0.33 -2.24 -12.60
N ASP A 116 -0.36 -1.49 -13.48
CA ASP A 116 -1.50 -0.57 -13.18
C ASP A 116 -1.95 -0.63 -11.71
N ARG A 117 -1.13 -0.05 -10.81
CA ARG A 117 -1.29 -0.30 -9.38
C ARG A 117 -2.49 0.50 -8.92
N HIS A 118 -3.38 -0.12 -8.14
CA HIS A 118 -4.56 0.59 -7.65
C HIS A 118 -4.10 1.82 -6.85
N PRO A 119 -4.48 3.05 -7.24
CA PRO A 119 -3.84 4.27 -6.73
C PRO A 119 -3.98 4.42 -5.22
N VAL A 120 -5.12 3.98 -4.66
CA VAL A 120 -5.35 3.98 -3.22
C VAL A 120 -4.51 2.91 -2.51
N ALA A 121 -4.30 1.74 -3.12
CA ALA A 121 -3.50 0.69 -2.49
C ALA A 121 -2.02 1.09 -2.47
N SER A 122 -1.50 1.67 -3.56
CA SER A 122 -0.14 2.22 -3.61
C SER A 122 0.05 3.36 -2.59
N ALA A 123 -0.93 4.27 -2.48
CA ALA A 123 -0.88 5.33 -1.49
C ALA A 123 -0.89 4.77 -0.06
N LEU A 124 -1.68 3.74 0.23
CA LEU A 124 -1.70 3.10 1.54
C LEU A 124 -0.39 2.37 1.86
N GLU A 125 0.18 1.64 0.91
CA GLU A 125 1.51 1.03 1.08
C GLU A 125 2.56 2.10 1.42
N THR A 126 2.57 3.20 0.66
CA THR A 126 3.51 4.30 0.87
C THR A 126 3.32 4.95 2.25
N VAL A 127 2.06 5.19 2.65
CA VAL A 127 1.75 5.82 3.93
C VAL A 127 2.10 4.92 5.11
N PHE A 128 1.98 3.59 4.96
CA PHE A 128 2.14 2.59 6.01
C PHE A 128 3.38 1.70 5.83
N SER A 129 4.40 2.20 5.12
CA SER A 129 5.64 1.47 4.82
C SER A 129 6.51 1.19 6.06
N ASP A 130 6.21 1.83 7.18
CA ASP A 130 6.83 1.59 8.50
C ASP A 130 6.30 0.33 9.20
N ILE A 131 5.16 -0.21 8.76
CA ILE A 131 4.58 -1.44 9.32
C ILE A 131 5.22 -2.65 8.64
N SER A 132 5.95 -3.44 9.40
CA SER A 132 6.62 -4.65 8.89
C SER A 132 5.62 -5.62 8.24
N GLY A 133 5.95 -6.08 7.03
CA GLY A 133 5.15 -7.05 6.28
C GLY A 133 3.91 -6.48 5.58
N ILE A 134 3.63 -5.17 5.69
CA ILE A 134 2.59 -4.52 4.90
C ILE A 134 3.19 -4.06 3.57
N ASN A 135 2.65 -4.59 2.48
CA ASN A 135 2.93 -4.16 1.13
C ASN A 135 1.62 -4.09 0.31
N TYR A 136 1.73 -3.63 -0.92
CA TYR A 136 0.61 -3.54 -1.84
C TYR A 136 -0.11 -4.85 -2.07
N ASP A 137 0.61 -5.97 -2.18
CA ASP A 137 -0.01 -7.28 -2.40
C ASP A 137 -0.89 -7.68 -1.23
N VAL A 138 -0.44 -7.42 0.01
CA VAL A 138 -1.24 -7.65 1.23
C VAL A 138 -2.49 -6.75 1.24
N ILE A 139 -2.34 -5.48 0.90
CA ILE A 139 -3.47 -4.52 0.85
C ILE A 139 -4.49 -4.93 -0.22
N MET A 140 -4.02 -5.27 -1.42
CA MET A 140 -4.87 -5.68 -2.54
C MET A 140 -5.52 -7.03 -2.29
N LYS A 141 -4.81 -7.99 -1.67
CA LYS A 141 -5.39 -9.26 -1.27
C LYS A 141 -6.57 -9.07 -0.33
N VAL A 142 -6.43 -8.21 0.70
CA VAL A 142 -7.55 -7.89 1.59
C VAL A 142 -8.68 -7.18 0.84
N HIS A 143 -8.38 -6.28 -0.09
CA HIS A 143 -9.41 -5.60 -0.86
C HIS A 143 -10.22 -6.56 -1.74
N LEU A 144 -9.52 -7.44 -2.48
CA LEU A 144 -10.12 -8.33 -3.48
C LEU A 144 -10.74 -9.58 -2.85
N ASP A 145 -10.00 -10.30 -2.00
CA ASP A 145 -10.44 -11.60 -1.46
C ASP A 145 -11.56 -11.44 -0.45
N LYS A 146 -11.50 -10.38 0.35
CA LYS A 146 -12.47 -10.10 1.43
C LYS A 146 -13.52 -9.06 1.06
N ASN A 147 -13.42 -8.48 -0.13
CA ASN A 147 -14.30 -7.40 -0.61
C ASN A 147 -14.40 -6.23 0.39
N ILE A 148 -13.26 -5.87 1.01
CA ILE A 148 -13.19 -4.82 2.01
C ILE A 148 -12.80 -3.49 1.34
N GLY A 149 -13.59 -2.44 1.55
CA GLY A 149 -13.28 -1.12 1.01
C GLY A 149 -12.01 -0.49 1.62
N PHE A 150 -11.27 0.30 0.83
CA PHE A 150 -10.01 0.91 1.25
C PHE A 150 -10.10 1.79 2.50
N GLY A 151 -11.25 2.43 2.77
CA GLY A 151 -11.44 3.21 4.00
C GLY A 151 -11.38 2.34 5.27
N VAL A 152 -11.82 1.08 5.18
CA VAL A 152 -11.71 0.10 6.27
C VAL A 152 -10.28 -0.38 6.43
N ILE A 153 -9.62 -0.67 5.32
CA ILE A 153 -8.21 -1.09 5.29
C ILE A 153 -7.33 -0.01 5.91
N ALA A 154 -7.52 1.26 5.52
CA ALA A 154 -6.81 2.39 6.08
C ALA A 154 -7.02 2.53 7.60
N GLN A 155 -8.24 2.32 8.09
CA GLN A 155 -8.52 2.31 9.53
C GLN A 155 -7.81 1.17 10.26
N ALA A 156 -7.79 -0.03 9.67
CA ALA A 156 -7.11 -1.19 10.25
C ALA A 156 -5.58 -0.97 10.27
N LEU A 157 -4.98 -0.51 9.18
CA LEU A 157 -3.56 -0.16 9.11
C LEU A 157 -3.18 0.91 10.15
N TRP A 158 -4.02 1.93 10.31
CA TRP A 158 -3.81 2.94 11.33
C TRP A 158 -3.85 2.35 12.75
N LEU A 159 -4.80 1.46 13.05
CA LEU A 159 -4.85 0.76 14.34
C LEU A 159 -3.66 -0.15 14.56
N THR A 160 -3.20 -0.88 13.54
CA THR A 160 -1.97 -1.68 13.60
C THR A 160 -0.78 -0.82 14.00
N ARG A 161 -0.64 0.38 13.42
CA ARG A 161 0.40 1.34 13.81
C ARG A 161 0.27 1.76 15.27
N GLN A 162 -0.94 2.06 15.75
CA GLN A 162 -1.15 2.43 17.17
C GLN A 162 -0.80 1.30 18.14
N LEU A 163 -0.96 0.05 17.70
CA LEU A 163 -0.58 -1.13 18.48
C LEU A 163 0.90 -1.50 18.33
N HIS A 164 1.69 -0.73 17.56
CA HIS A 164 3.05 -1.09 17.17
C HIS A 164 3.15 -2.52 16.59
N GLY A 165 2.09 -2.93 15.88
CA GLY A 165 1.97 -4.26 15.30
C GLY A 165 2.57 -4.37 13.90
N ASP A 166 2.43 -5.54 13.32
CA ASP A 166 2.89 -5.90 11.98
C ASP A 166 1.71 -6.38 11.10
N ALA A 167 2.04 -7.03 9.98
CA ALA A 167 1.06 -7.66 9.10
C ALA A 167 0.12 -8.66 9.80
N GLN A 168 0.58 -9.37 10.82
CA GLN A 168 -0.27 -10.33 11.55
C GLN A 168 -1.34 -9.62 12.38
N ILE A 169 -0.97 -8.50 13.00
CA ILE A 169 -1.94 -7.67 13.74
C ILE A 169 -2.92 -7.00 12.80
N PHE A 170 -2.46 -6.52 11.65
CA PHE A 170 -3.34 -6.03 10.59
C PHE A 170 -4.34 -7.11 10.15
N GLU A 171 -3.88 -8.32 9.83
CA GLU A 171 -4.77 -9.41 9.42
C GLU A 171 -5.75 -9.80 10.55
N ALA A 172 -5.28 -9.87 11.80
CA ALA A 172 -6.14 -10.14 12.95
C ALA A 172 -7.22 -9.07 13.14
N LEU A 173 -6.91 -7.78 12.91
CA LEU A 173 -7.88 -6.69 12.95
C LEU A 173 -8.92 -6.80 11.83
N ILE A 174 -8.49 -7.19 10.63
CA ILE A 174 -9.39 -7.44 9.50
C ILE A 174 -10.34 -8.60 9.83
N VAL A 175 -9.82 -9.74 10.30
CA VAL A 175 -10.64 -10.90 10.68
C VAL A 175 -11.59 -10.57 11.82
N ALA A 176 -11.14 -9.86 12.85
CA ALA A 176 -11.99 -9.44 13.96
C ALA A 176 -13.13 -8.53 13.52
N ARG A 177 -12.87 -7.64 12.55
CA ARG A 177 -13.90 -6.76 11.99
C ARG A 177 -14.94 -7.53 11.19
N GLU A 178 -14.51 -8.48 10.37
CA GLU A 178 -15.42 -9.32 9.57
C GLU A 178 -16.29 -10.23 10.44
N THR A 179 -15.66 -10.89 11.41
CA THR A 179 -16.33 -11.88 12.28
C THR A 179 -17.10 -11.23 13.43
N GLY A 180 -16.78 -9.98 13.76
CA GLY A 180 -17.27 -9.33 14.98
C GLY A 180 -16.67 -9.90 16.27
N ASN A 181 -15.66 -10.78 16.17
CA ASN A 181 -14.97 -11.33 17.34
C ASN A 181 -13.72 -10.50 17.66
N TYR A 182 -13.70 -9.88 18.83
CA TYR A 182 -12.61 -9.03 19.31
C TYR A 182 -11.88 -9.62 20.53
N ASP A 183 -12.05 -10.91 20.80
CA ASP A 183 -11.48 -11.57 21.98
C ASP A 183 -9.96 -11.43 22.04
N ARG A 184 -9.30 -11.46 20.86
CA ARG A 184 -7.85 -11.28 20.68
C ARG A 184 -7.34 -9.87 21.07
N PHE A 185 -8.24 -8.91 21.25
CA PHE A 185 -7.94 -7.52 21.54
C PHE A 185 -8.45 -7.11 22.93
N THR A 186 -8.46 -8.05 23.88
CA THR A 186 -8.88 -7.81 25.26
C THR A 186 -7.67 -7.38 26.10
N PRO A 187 -7.69 -6.19 26.72
CA PRO A 187 -6.68 -5.81 27.70
C PRO A 187 -6.60 -6.75 28.90
N GLU A 188 -5.44 -6.86 29.53
CA GLU A 188 -5.32 -7.48 30.84
C GLU A 188 -6.22 -6.77 31.87
N GLY A 189 -7.22 -7.49 32.39
CA GLY A 189 -8.22 -6.95 33.32
C GLY A 189 -9.29 -6.04 32.69
N GLY A 190 -9.32 -5.90 31.37
CA GLY A 190 -10.28 -5.08 30.65
C GLY A 190 -11.55 -5.82 30.21
N THR A 191 -12.53 -5.07 29.70
CA THR A 191 -13.71 -5.63 29.04
C THR A 191 -13.43 -5.84 27.55
N THR A 192 -13.72 -7.04 27.04
CA THR A 192 -13.64 -7.35 25.61
C THR A 192 -14.54 -6.42 24.79
N PRO A 193 -14.03 -5.78 23.73
CA PRO A 193 -14.84 -4.97 22.84
C PRO A 193 -15.96 -5.78 22.18
N LYS A 194 -17.17 -5.22 22.10
CA LYS A 194 -18.32 -5.88 21.43
C LYS A 194 -18.50 -5.46 19.97
N ASN A 195 -17.81 -4.41 19.55
CA ASN A 195 -17.87 -3.89 18.19
C ASN A 195 -16.62 -3.08 17.84
N TRP A 196 -16.44 -2.82 16.55
CA TRP A 196 -15.31 -2.07 15.99
C TRP A 196 -15.11 -0.68 16.64
N GLY A 197 -16.20 0.01 16.98
CA GLY A 197 -16.12 1.32 17.64
C GLY A 197 -15.55 1.23 19.05
N GLN A 198 -15.95 0.22 19.82
CA GLN A 198 -15.40 -0.04 21.15
C GLN A 198 -13.93 -0.45 21.09
N LEU A 199 -13.55 -1.26 20.11
CA LEU A 199 -12.14 -1.63 19.88
C LEU A 199 -11.29 -0.40 19.60
N ARG A 200 -11.70 0.43 18.63
CA ARG A 200 -11.02 1.69 18.28
C ARG A 200 -10.84 2.58 19.50
N LYS A 201 -11.89 2.73 20.31
CA LYS A 201 -11.86 3.52 21.52
C LYS A 201 -10.87 2.95 22.55
N ALA A 202 -10.87 1.63 22.75
CA ALA A 202 -9.97 0.97 23.68
C ALA A 202 -8.48 1.13 23.28
N ILE A 203 -8.18 1.05 21.98
CA ILE A 203 -6.84 1.28 21.43
C ILE A 203 -6.41 2.74 21.63
N LEU A 204 -7.30 3.70 21.27
CA LEU A 204 -7.05 5.14 21.43
C LEU A 204 -6.84 5.58 22.88
N GLU A 205 -7.53 4.94 23.82
CA GLU A 205 -7.39 5.23 25.26
C GLU A 205 -6.12 4.60 25.86
N GLY A 206 -5.28 3.93 25.04
CA GLY A 206 -4.06 3.25 25.50
C GLY A 206 -4.33 2.06 26.40
N LYS A 207 -5.59 1.58 26.45
CA LYS A 207 -6.00 0.50 27.35
C LYS A 207 -5.57 -0.87 26.85
N LEU A 208 -5.05 -0.99 25.62
CA LEU A 208 -4.63 -2.26 25.01
C LEU A 208 -3.13 -2.56 25.16
N GLY A 209 -2.41 -1.86 26.03
CA GLY A 209 -0.95 -1.93 26.15
C GLY A 209 -0.38 -3.36 26.10
N THR A 210 0.39 -3.64 25.06
CA THR A 210 1.34 -4.76 24.92
C THR A 210 0.81 -6.17 25.25
N VAL A 211 -0.43 -6.51 24.87
CA VAL A 211 -0.93 -7.89 25.00
C VAL A 211 -1.16 -8.50 23.63
N ILE A 212 -0.07 -8.89 22.97
CA ILE A 212 -0.05 -10.00 22.02
C ILE A 212 1.07 -10.93 22.48
N SER A 213 0.79 -11.73 23.51
CA SER A 213 1.55 -12.95 23.76
C SER A 213 0.74 -14.09 23.16
N ASP A 214 1.40 -14.85 22.29
CA ASP A 214 0.89 -16.01 21.59
C ASP A 214 0.06 -16.90 22.51
N LYS A 215 -1.26 -16.88 22.34
CA LYS A 215 -2.14 -17.87 22.97
C LYS A 215 -2.30 -19.10 22.09
N ASP A 216 -1.17 -19.58 21.58
CA ASP A 216 -0.99 -20.96 21.10
C ASP A 216 -0.30 -21.75 22.21
N ASN A 217 -0.99 -21.93 23.34
CA ASN A 217 -0.61 -22.96 24.30
C ASN A 217 -1.84 -23.37 25.12
N ASN A 218 -2.73 -24.13 24.50
CA ASN A 218 -3.84 -24.77 25.21
C ASN A 218 -3.34 -26.05 25.87
N GLY A 219 -2.53 -25.87 26.91
CA GLY A 219 -2.40 -26.82 28.00
C GLY A 219 -3.70 -26.83 28.77
N THR A 220 -4.32 -28.01 28.81
CA THR A 220 -5.40 -28.39 29.71
C THR A 220 -5.26 -27.80 31.09
N ASP A 221 -6.26 -27.03 31.54
CA ASP A 221 -6.70 -27.16 32.93
C ASP A 221 -8.21 -26.94 33.08
N LYS A 222 -8.79 -27.88 33.82
CA LYS A 222 -10.22 -28.04 34.08
C LYS A 222 -10.66 -27.08 35.19
N VAL A 223 -11.78 -26.42 34.94
CA VAL A 223 -12.98 -26.34 35.82
C VAL A 223 -12.76 -25.87 37.27
N LYS A 224 -13.41 -24.75 37.62
CA LYS A 224 -14.51 -24.78 38.62
C LYS A 224 -15.45 -23.57 38.54
N ASP A 225 -16.70 -23.90 38.26
CA ASP A 225 -17.91 -23.14 38.59
C ASP A 225 -17.89 -22.60 40.02
N ASN A 226 -18.45 -21.40 40.22
CA ASN A 226 -19.65 -21.25 41.04
C ASN A 226 -20.27 -19.84 40.97
N ASN A 227 -21.46 -19.81 40.38
CA ASN A 227 -22.73 -19.43 41.01
C ASN A 227 -23.14 -17.94 41.15
N LYS A 228 -24.13 -17.60 40.32
CA LYS A 228 -25.44 -16.95 40.57
C LYS A 228 -25.60 -15.61 41.27
N ASP A 229 -26.42 -14.83 40.56
CA ASP A 229 -27.51 -13.95 41.00
C ASP A 229 -27.16 -12.65 41.72
N LYS A 230 -27.40 -11.54 40.99
CA LYS A 230 -28.47 -10.61 41.39
C LYS A 230 -28.93 -9.74 40.22
N SER A 231 -30.18 -9.97 39.85
CA SER A 231 -31.07 -9.07 39.12
C SER A 231 -31.08 -7.67 39.74
N LYS A 232 -31.04 -6.65 38.88
CA LYS A 232 -31.79 -5.41 39.11
C LYS A 232 -32.10 -4.74 37.77
N ASP A 233 -33.36 -4.89 37.40
CA ASP A 233 -34.09 -4.00 36.50
C ASP A 233 -33.80 -2.53 36.83
N ASN A 234 -33.66 -1.73 35.78
CA ASN A 234 -34.35 -0.43 35.73
C ASN A 234 -34.53 0.01 34.28
N ASN A 235 -35.76 -0.22 33.85
CA ASN A 235 -36.48 0.37 32.74
C ASN A 235 -36.35 1.91 32.76
N LYS A 236 -36.03 2.54 31.62
CA LYS A 236 -36.36 3.95 31.41
C LYS A 236 -36.63 4.22 29.92
N ASP A 237 -37.89 4.54 29.68
CA ASP A 237 -38.55 4.82 28.42
C ASP A 237 -37.80 5.77 27.48
N LYS A 238 -37.79 5.40 26.20
CA LYS A 238 -37.62 6.30 25.06
C LYS A 238 -39.00 6.62 24.50
N SER A 239 -39.48 7.83 24.76
CA SER A 239 -40.47 8.48 23.89
C SER A 239 -39.73 9.55 23.07
N LYS A 240 -39.65 9.34 21.76
CA LYS A 240 -39.42 10.41 20.79
C LYS A 240 -40.40 10.19 19.64
N ASP A 241 -41.51 10.88 19.83
CA ASP A 241 -42.44 11.36 18.83
C ASP A 241 -41.69 12.01 17.64
N ASN A 242 -42.16 11.70 16.44
CA ASN A 242 -41.92 12.42 15.19
C ASN A 242 -42.71 11.71 14.08
N GLY A 243 -43.99 12.06 13.95
CA GLY A 243 -44.76 11.77 12.74
C GLY A 243 -44.35 12.70 11.58
N PRO A 244 -44.41 12.23 10.33
CA PRO A 244 -44.55 13.09 9.17
C PRO A 244 -46.02 13.18 8.73
N GLU A 245 -46.50 14.40 8.55
CA GLU A 245 -47.76 14.72 7.87
C GLU A 245 -47.70 14.27 6.40
N ASP A 246 -48.52 13.28 6.04
CA ASP A 246 -48.89 13.02 4.64
C ASP A 246 -50.00 14.00 4.24
N LYS A 247 -49.71 14.87 3.27
CA LYS A 247 -50.71 15.70 2.59
C LYS A 247 -51.08 15.03 1.26
N GLU A 248 -52.32 14.55 1.19
CA GLU A 248 -53.03 14.20 -0.05
C GLU A 248 -53.03 15.38 -1.04
N PRO A 249 -52.87 15.14 -2.35
CA PRO A 249 -53.41 16.02 -3.38
C PRO A 249 -54.85 15.60 -3.74
N LYS A 250 -55.77 16.56 -3.63
CA LYS A 250 -57.14 16.45 -4.13
C LYS A 250 -57.17 16.43 -5.65
N ASP A 251 -57.86 15.44 -6.19
CA ASP A 251 -58.44 15.43 -7.52
C ASP A 251 -59.27 16.69 -7.78
N LYS A 252 -59.09 17.28 -8.95
CA LYS A 252 -60.11 18.09 -9.62
C LYS A 252 -60.11 17.75 -11.11
N GLU A 253 -61.12 16.97 -11.49
CA GLU A 253 -61.58 16.82 -12.86
C GLU A 253 -62.80 17.76 -13.04
N LYS A 254 -62.65 18.75 -13.93
CA LYS A 254 -63.63 19.24 -14.92
C LYS A 254 -63.13 20.50 -15.60
#